data_AF-A0A9E6W4D4-F1
#
_entry.id   AF-A0A9E6W4D4-F1
#
_cell.length_a   1.000
_cell.length_b   1.000
_cell.length_c   1.000
_cell.angle_alpha   90.00
_cell.angle_beta   90.00
_cell.angle_gamma   90.00
#
_symmetry.space_group_name_H-M   'P 1'
#
loop_
_entity.id
_entity.type
_entity.pdbx_description
1 polymer ?
#
loop_
_entity_poly.entity_id
_entity_poly.type
_entity_poly.pdbx_seq_one_letter_code
_entity_poly.pdbx_strand_id
1 'polypeptide(L)'
;MSQIDTLANQVRELNQDNQVIGYWENRQARILSTLQACNSDFDLAVYVLYRLAHSLNNKEKYSAVFYLYKSGYLPIASQLSDSKGLEELKYELGKGLHHNRKYAEATRMFSELGATNFDLRRIEDWKDQSLHSSMREKVWVRADLLPGMLKVILALCFGYLLYKTKAYITLLLIGYIGSIVLNTALRIYRAYSLWKEFKQEPVLPSNLNVNLSALIVSFLLVSMLSYISELSTVELLYCAVAHFGLMLLMSWIYRLGVRKIVLNGS
;
A
#
# COMPACT_ATOMS: atom_id res chain seq x y z
N MET A 1 -16.50 32.35 -30.51
CA MET A 1 -16.58 31.66 -29.21
C MET A 1 -16.00 30.27 -29.37
N SER A 2 -14.96 29.90 -28.63
CA SER A 2 -14.31 28.59 -28.76
C SER A 2 -15.20 27.48 -28.18
N GLN A 3 -14.98 26.22 -28.57
CA GLN A 3 -15.74 25.09 -28.01
C GLN A 3 -15.50 24.95 -26.51
N ILE A 4 -14.28 25.22 -26.05
CA ILE A 4 -13.93 25.18 -24.62
C ILE A 4 -14.60 26.32 -23.85
N ASP A 5 -14.72 27.51 -24.43
CA ASP A 5 -15.47 28.62 -23.82
C ASP A 5 -16.97 28.29 -23.68
N THR A 6 -17.56 27.69 -24.72
CA THR A 6 -18.95 27.20 -24.65
C THR A 6 -19.14 26.17 -23.53
N LEU A 7 -18.21 25.21 -23.43
CA LEU A 7 -18.23 24.19 -22.38
C LEU A 7 -18.05 24.81 -20.99
N ALA A 8 -17.12 25.75 -20.84
CA ALA A 8 -16.87 26.42 -19.57
C ALA A 8 -18.08 27.24 -19.11
N ASN A 9 -18.75 27.95 -20.02
CA ASN A 9 -19.97 28.70 -19.72
C ASN A 9 -21.11 27.77 -19.31
N GLN A 10 -21.30 26.65 -20.02
CA GLN A 10 -22.28 25.63 -19.62
C GLN A 10 -22.00 25.07 -18.22
N VAL A 11 -20.74 24.81 -17.88
CA VAL A 11 -20.37 24.31 -16.53
C VAL A 11 -20.55 25.39 -15.46
N ARG A 12 -20.33 26.67 -15.77
CA ARG A 12 -20.56 27.80 -14.85
C ARG A 12 -22.02 27.96 -14.46
N GLU A 13 -22.95 27.69 -15.37
CA GLU A 13 -24.39 27.76 -15.12
C GLU A 13 -24.89 26.67 -14.15
N LEU A 14 -24.07 25.63 -13.89
CA LEU A 14 -24.40 24.54 -12.98
C LEU A 14 -23.97 24.92 -11.55
N ASN A 15 -24.97 25.19 -10.69
CA ASN A 15 -24.75 25.67 -9.33
C ASN A 15 -24.63 24.54 -8.30
N GLN A 16 -25.23 23.38 -8.56
CA GLN A 16 -25.22 22.25 -7.63
C GLN A 16 -24.37 21.09 -8.14
N ASP A 17 -23.69 20.38 -7.24
CA ASP A 17 -22.88 19.20 -7.57
C ASP A 17 -23.68 18.15 -8.35
N ASN A 18 -24.96 17.95 -8.01
CA ASN A 18 -25.83 17.01 -8.72
C ASN A 18 -26.07 17.42 -10.19
N GLN A 19 -26.14 18.73 -10.48
CA GLN A 19 -26.29 19.24 -11.84
C GLN A 19 -24.99 19.03 -12.63
N VAL A 20 -23.84 19.30 -12.01
CA VAL A 20 -22.52 19.05 -12.63
C VAL A 20 -22.33 17.57 -12.94
N ILE A 21 -22.72 16.69 -12.02
CA ILE A 21 -22.63 15.24 -12.22
C ILE A 21 -23.59 14.76 -13.31
N GLY A 22 -24.85 15.21 -13.28
CA GLY A 22 -25.81 14.87 -14.33
C GLY A 22 -25.34 15.37 -15.71
N TYR A 23 -24.71 16.54 -15.77
CA TYR A 23 -24.10 17.06 -16.99
C TYR A 23 -22.95 16.19 -17.47
N TRP A 24 -22.05 15.80 -16.56
CA TRP A 24 -20.96 14.87 -16.83
C TRP A 24 -21.45 13.54 -17.37
N GLU A 25 -22.38 12.88 -16.68
CA GLU A 25 -22.87 11.55 -17.06
C GLU A 25 -23.56 11.53 -18.42
N ASN A 26 -24.27 12.60 -18.76
CA ASN A 26 -24.98 12.70 -20.04
C ASN A 26 -24.09 13.16 -21.22
N ARG A 27 -22.95 13.82 -20.94
CA ARG A 27 -22.11 14.45 -21.98
C ARG A 27 -20.64 14.10 -21.91
N GLN A 28 -20.28 13.07 -21.14
CA GLN A 28 -18.91 12.63 -20.88
C GLN A 28 -18.03 12.58 -22.13
N ALA A 29 -18.48 11.88 -23.17
CA ALA A 29 -17.73 11.73 -24.42
C ALA A 29 -17.45 13.09 -25.11
N ARG A 30 -18.44 13.98 -25.13
CA ARG A 30 -18.32 15.32 -25.73
C ARG A 30 -17.42 16.22 -24.90
N ILE A 31 -17.56 16.19 -23.58
CA ILE A 31 -16.70 16.97 -22.66
C ILE A 31 -15.24 16.58 -22.87
N LEU A 32 -14.96 15.27 -22.89
CA LEU A 32 -13.60 14.77 -23.08
C LEU A 32 -13.04 15.09 -24.46
N SER A 33 -13.81 14.93 -25.53
CA SER A 33 -13.32 15.28 -26.87
C SER A 33 -13.04 16.78 -27.00
N THR A 34 -13.86 17.65 -26.41
CA THR A 34 -13.60 19.09 -26.36
C THR A 34 -12.35 19.42 -25.55
N LEU A 35 -12.13 18.79 -24.40
CA LEU A 35 -10.92 18.98 -23.60
C LEU A 35 -9.66 18.51 -24.34
N GLN A 36 -9.70 17.37 -25.01
CA GLN A 36 -8.56 16.82 -25.75
C GLN A 36 -8.23 17.61 -27.03
N ALA A 37 -9.24 18.20 -27.66
CA ALA A 37 -9.07 19.06 -28.83
C ALA A 37 -8.70 20.51 -28.47
N CYS A 38 -8.65 20.85 -27.18
CA CYS A 38 -8.30 22.16 -26.69
C CYS A 38 -6.83 22.47 -27.02
N ASN A 39 -6.61 23.53 -27.80
CA ASN A 39 -5.29 23.99 -28.21
C ASN A 39 -4.97 25.42 -27.74
N SER A 40 -5.88 26.01 -26.96
CA SER A 40 -5.85 27.39 -26.46
C SER A 40 -6.82 27.52 -25.28
N ASP A 41 -6.67 28.58 -24.46
CA ASP A 41 -7.51 28.84 -23.27
C ASP A 41 -7.44 27.74 -22.19
N PHE A 42 -6.23 27.27 -21.87
CA PHE A 42 -6.00 26.20 -20.90
C PHE A 42 -6.52 26.50 -19.49
N ASP A 43 -6.63 27.78 -19.10
CA ASP A 43 -7.28 28.20 -17.86
C ASP A 43 -8.76 27.75 -17.80
N LEU A 44 -9.47 27.78 -18.93
CA LEU A 44 -10.85 27.30 -19.00
C LEU A 44 -10.92 25.78 -18.92
N ALA A 45 -9.97 25.08 -19.54
CA ALA A 45 -9.85 23.63 -19.41
C ALA A 45 -9.58 23.20 -17.96
N VAL A 46 -8.68 23.90 -17.27
CA VAL A 46 -8.42 23.69 -15.83
C VAL A 46 -9.68 23.95 -15.02
N TYR A 47 -10.40 25.04 -15.26
CA TYR A 47 -11.66 25.34 -14.58
C TYR A 47 -12.70 24.22 -14.75
N VAL A 48 -12.92 23.75 -15.98
CA VAL A 48 -13.88 22.67 -16.27
C VAL A 48 -13.48 21.39 -15.56
N LEU A 49 -12.22 20.98 -15.69
CA LEU A 49 -11.68 19.79 -15.02
C LEU A 49 -11.83 19.89 -13.50
N TYR A 50 -11.53 21.05 -12.92
CA TYR A 50 -11.62 21.30 -11.49
C TYR A 50 -13.07 21.16 -11.00
N ARG A 51 -14.02 21.85 -11.65
CA ARG A 51 -15.44 21.79 -11.25
C ARG A 51 -16.03 20.39 -11.35
N LEU A 52 -15.62 19.62 -12.36
CA LEU A 52 -16.01 18.22 -12.50
C LEU A 52 -15.39 17.35 -11.39
N ALA A 53 -14.07 17.44 -11.19
CA ALA A 53 -13.36 16.66 -10.18
C ALA A 53 -13.90 16.94 -8.76
N HIS A 54 -14.09 18.22 -8.42
CA HIS A 54 -14.63 18.66 -7.12
C HIS A 54 -16.04 18.09 -6.88
N SER A 55 -16.96 18.27 -7.82
CA SER A 55 -18.34 17.75 -7.69
C SER A 55 -18.36 16.22 -7.57
N LEU A 56 -17.53 15.53 -8.37
CA LEU A 56 -17.42 14.07 -8.32
C LEU A 56 -16.85 13.58 -6.98
N ASN A 57 -15.85 14.27 -6.42
CA ASN A 57 -15.32 13.97 -5.09
C ASN A 57 -16.35 14.21 -3.99
N ASN A 58 -17.11 15.30 -4.03
CA ASN A 58 -18.14 15.62 -3.04
C ASN A 58 -19.26 14.57 -2.99
N LYS A 59 -19.47 13.84 -4.09
CA LYS A 59 -20.42 12.71 -4.17
C LYS A 59 -19.75 11.35 -4.17
N GLU A 60 -18.48 11.28 -3.77
CA GLU A 60 -17.70 10.06 -3.62
C GLU A 60 -17.63 9.20 -4.90
N LYS A 61 -17.77 9.82 -6.07
CA LYS A 61 -17.71 9.16 -7.38
C LYS A 61 -16.25 8.99 -7.84
N TYR A 62 -15.42 8.38 -6.99
CA TYR A 62 -13.97 8.32 -7.17
C TYR A 62 -13.53 7.58 -8.46
N SER A 63 -14.29 6.57 -8.90
CA SER A 63 -14.06 5.89 -10.19
C SER A 63 -14.20 6.84 -11.38
N ALA A 64 -15.17 7.76 -11.32
CA ALA A 64 -15.37 8.77 -12.36
C ALA A 64 -14.25 9.82 -12.32
N VAL A 65 -13.75 10.18 -11.14
CA VAL A 65 -12.55 11.05 -11.01
C VAL A 65 -11.33 10.40 -11.65
N PHE A 66 -11.11 9.10 -11.43
CA PHE A 66 -10.03 8.38 -12.10
C PHE A 66 -10.18 8.37 -13.63
N TYR A 67 -11.42 8.21 -14.14
CA TYR A 67 -11.66 8.29 -15.57
C TYR A 67 -11.42 9.70 -16.12
N LEU A 68 -11.87 10.75 -15.40
CA LEU A 68 -11.61 12.15 -15.74
C LEU A 68 -10.10 12.45 -15.74
N TYR A 69 -9.37 11.95 -14.75
CA TYR A 69 -7.92 12.05 -14.69
C TYR A 69 -7.27 11.40 -15.91
N LYS A 70 -7.62 10.15 -16.20
CA LYS A 70 -6.97 9.36 -17.25
C LYS A 70 -7.28 9.86 -18.65
N SER A 71 -8.54 10.24 -18.90
CA SER A 71 -9.03 10.56 -20.23
C SER A 71 -9.14 12.06 -20.49
N GLY A 72 -9.33 12.88 -19.45
CA GLY A 72 -9.47 14.33 -19.57
C GLY A 72 -8.20 15.09 -19.26
N TYR A 73 -7.58 14.82 -18.11
CA TYR A 73 -6.40 15.56 -17.66
C TYR A 73 -5.10 15.07 -18.32
N LEU A 74 -4.78 13.77 -18.25
CA LEU A 74 -3.49 13.24 -18.72
C LEU A 74 -3.13 13.61 -20.17
N PRO A 75 -4.06 13.57 -21.15
CA PRO A 75 -3.71 13.87 -22.54
C PRO A 75 -3.26 15.32 -22.78
N ILE A 76 -3.68 16.25 -21.92
CA ILE A 76 -3.39 17.68 -22.06
C ILE A 76 -2.48 18.21 -20.94
N ALA A 77 -2.06 17.36 -19.99
CA ALA A 77 -1.37 17.78 -18.76
C ALA A 77 -0.12 18.62 -19.01
N SER A 78 0.66 18.34 -20.07
CA SER A 78 1.85 19.11 -20.42
C SER A 78 1.56 20.52 -20.92
N GLN A 79 0.34 20.77 -21.39
CA GLN A 79 -0.09 22.06 -21.92
C GLN A 79 -0.68 22.97 -20.82
N LEU A 80 -1.03 22.39 -19.66
CA LEU A 80 -1.65 23.10 -18.55
C LEU A 80 -0.64 23.71 -17.57
N SER A 81 0.67 23.61 -17.81
CA SER A 81 1.72 23.87 -16.80
C SER A 81 1.65 25.24 -16.14
N ASP A 82 1.26 26.27 -16.89
CA ASP A 82 1.22 27.66 -16.44
C ASP A 82 -0.23 28.15 -16.20
N SER A 83 -1.20 27.24 -16.21
CA SER A 83 -2.60 27.59 -16.08
C SER A 83 -2.99 27.94 -14.65
N LYS A 84 -3.83 28.96 -14.51
CA LYS A 84 -4.32 29.42 -13.21
C LYS A 84 -5.21 28.36 -12.57
N GLY A 85 -4.94 28.04 -11.30
CA GLY A 85 -5.74 27.06 -10.53
C GLY A 85 -5.38 25.60 -10.83
N LEU A 86 -4.28 25.35 -11.54
CA LEU A 86 -3.79 23.99 -11.79
C LEU A 86 -3.52 23.25 -10.47
N GLU A 87 -3.04 23.94 -9.44
CA GLU A 87 -2.78 23.35 -8.12
C GLU A 87 -4.07 22.84 -7.47
N GLU A 88 -5.16 23.61 -7.51
CA GLU A 88 -6.46 23.17 -6.99
C GLU A 88 -7.02 21.99 -7.79
N LEU A 89 -6.84 21.99 -9.12
CA LEU A 89 -7.18 20.83 -9.95
C LEU A 89 -6.37 19.59 -9.54
N LYS A 90 -5.04 19.72 -9.40
CA LYS A 90 -4.17 18.61 -8.97
C LYS A 90 -4.55 18.10 -7.58
N TYR A 91 -4.93 19.00 -6.67
CA TYR A 91 -5.45 18.64 -5.36
C TYR A 91 -6.72 17.79 -5.46
N GLU A 92 -7.72 18.23 -6.22
CA GLU A 92 -8.98 17.48 -6.36
C GLU A 92 -8.78 16.15 -7.09
N LEU A 93 -7.97 16.11 -8.15
CA LEU A 93 -7.62 14.86 -8.81
C LEU A 93 -6.86 13.93 -7.86
N GLY A 94 -5.87 14.43 -7.13
CA GLY A 94 -5.08 13.68 -6.15
C GLY A 94 -5.96 13.06 -5.06
N LYS A 95 -6.88 13.84 -4.48
CA LYS A 95 -7.87 13.38 -3.50
C LYS A 95 -8.73 12.23 -4.06
N GLY A 96 -9.31 12.39 -5.25
CA GLY A 96 -10.15 11.36 -5.84
C GLY A 96 -9.37 10.10 -6.23
N LEU A 97 -8.13 10.25 -6.69
CA LEU A 97 -7.22 9.14 -6.96
C LEU A 97 -6.86 8.37 -5.69
N HIS A 98 -6.57 9.07 -4.59
CA HIS A 98 -6.31 8.46 -3.29
C HIS A 98 -7.49 7.61 -2.83
N HIS A 99 -8.70 8.17 -2.83
CA HIS A 99 -9.90 7.42 -2.43
C HIS A 99 -10.25 6.28 -3.40
N ASN A 100 -9.92 6.40 -4.69
CA ASN A 100 -10.03 5.30 -5.65
C ASN A 100 -8.86 4.28 -5.57
N ARG A 101 -7.98 4.40 -4.56
CA ARG A 101 -6.81 3.53 -4.35
C ARG A 101 -5.81 3.54 -5.51
N LYS A 102 -5.80 4.60 -6.32
CA LYS A 102 -4.82 4.86 -7.37
C LYS A 102 -3.63 5.61 -6.77
N TYR A 103 -2.98 4.93 -5.83
CA TYR A 103 -2.02 5.56 -4.93
C TYR A 103 -0.77 6.05 -5.64
N ALA A 104 -0.34 5.39 -6.72
CA ALA A 104 0.83 5.83 -7.49
C ALA A 104 0.56 7.18 -8.17
N GLU A 105 -0.61 7.32 -8.78
CA GLU A 105 -1.05 8.54 -9.45
C GLU A 105 -1.35 9.66 -8.44
N ALA A 106 -1.99 9.33 -7.31
CA ALA A 106 -2.21 10.26 -6.20
C ALA A 106 -0.87 10.78 -5.63
N THR A 107 0.09 9.88 -5.39
CA THR A 107 1.44 10.25 -4.91
C THR A 107 2.12 11.20 -5.88
N ARG A 108 1.98 10.97 -7.20
CA ARG A 108 2.53 11.87 -8.22
C ARG A 108 1.92 13.27 -8.11
N MET A 109 0.59 13.36 -8.01
CA MET A 109 -0.10 14.64 -7.82
C MET A 109 0.36 15.39 -6.57
N PHE A 110 0.40 14.70 -5.42
CA PHE A 110 0.83 15.29 -4.16
C PHE A 110 2.30 15.71 -4.17
N SER A 111 3.16 14.99 -4.89
CA SER A 111 4.57 15.38 -5.06
C SER A 111 4.72 16.63 -5.92
N GLU A 112 3.95 16.73 -7.00
CA GLU A 112 3.92 17.92 -7.86
C GLU A 112 3.41 19.15 -7.09
N LEU A 113 2.42 19.00 -6.21
CA LEU A 113 1.97 20.07 -5.30
C LEU A 113 3.05 20.45 -4.27
N GLY A 114 3.84 19.48 -3.81
CA GLY A 114 4.98 19.72 -2.92
C GLY A 114 6.07 20.61 -3.52
N ALA A 115 6.11 20.73 -4.84
CA ALA A 115 7.06 21.58 -5.55
C ALA A 115 6.53 23.02 -5.80
N THR A 116 5.30 23.33 -5.37
CA THR A 116 4.68 24.65 -5.53
C THR A 116 4.39 25.31 -4.18
N ASN A 117 3.85 26.53 -4.19
CA ASN A 117 3.43 27.25 -2.97
C ASN A 117 2.07 26.76 -2.42
N PHE A 118 1.65 25.54 -2.74
CA PHE A 118 0.37 24.98 -2.28
C PHE A 118 0.41 24.65 -0.78
N ASP A 119 -0.71 24.82 -0.08
CA ASP A 119 -0.82 24.47 1.34
C ASP A 119 -0.84 22.95 1.55
N LEU A 120 0.33 22.39 1.84
CA LEU A 120 0.52 20.94 2.01
C LEU A 120 -0.21 20.37 3.22
N ARG A 121 -0.65 21.19 4.18
CA ARG A 121 -1.43 20.71 5.34
C ARG A 121 -2.75 20.07 4.91
N ARG A 122 -3.29 20.46 3.74
CA ARG A 122 -4.52 19.89 3.17
C ARG A 122 -4.39 18.45 2.68
N ILE A 123 -3.16 17.96 2.49
CA ILE A 123 -2.90 16.64 1.91
C ILE A 123 -1.99 15.78 2.79
N GLU A 124 -1.55 16.26 3.95
CA GLU A 124 -0.55 15.60 4.80
C GLU A 124 -0.95 14.16 5.14
N ASP A 125 -2.18 13.96 5.63
CA ASP A 125 -2.73 12.65 5.97
C ASP A 125 -2.77 11.68 4.78
N TRP A 126 -3.11 12.18 3.59
CA TRP A 126 -3.26 11.36 2.39
C TRP A 126 -1.94 11.11 1.68
N LYS A 127 -1.00 12.04 1.79
CA LYS A 127 0.30 11.99 1.11
C LYS A 127 1.10 10.80 1.59
N ASP A 128 1.25 10.64 2.91
CA ASP A 128 2.01 9.55 3.49
C ASP A 128 1.33 8.20 3.27
N GLN A 129 0.00 8.15 3.39
CA GLN A 129 -0.78 6.94 3.13
C GLN A 129 -0.67 6.50 1.66
N SER A 130 -0.74 7.44 0.72
CA SER A 130 -0.60 7.16 -0.72
C SER A 130 0.81 6.72 -1.07
N LEU A 131 1.82 7.40 -0.51
CA LEU A 131 3.22 7.03 -0.69
C LEU A 131 3.47 5.60 -0.20
N HIS A 132 3.06 5.28 1.04
CA HIS A 132 3.23 3.94 1.59
C HIS A 132 2.49 2.87 0.77
N SER A 133 1.26 3.15 0.35
CA SER A 133 0.42 2.18 -0.36
C SER A 133 0.88 1.94 -1.79
N SER A 134 1.29 2.97 -2.52
CA SER A 134 1.86 2.83 -3.87
C SER A 134 3.17 2.04 -3.88
N MET A 135 3.98 2.18 -2.83
CA MET A 135 5.21 1.42 -2.65
C MET A 135 4.95 -0.04 -2.30
N ARG A 136 3.93 -0.31 -1.47
CA ARG A 136 3.50 -1.69 -1.20
C ARG A 136 3.17 -2.43 -2.49
N GLU A 137 2.45 -1.81 -3.43
CA GLU A 137 2.15 -2.44 -4.72
C GLU A 137 3.39 -2.79 -5.55
N LYS A 138 4.45 -1.98 -5.48
CA LYS A 138 5.71 -2.26 -6.18
C LYS A 138 6.56 -3.33 -5.52
N VAL A 139 6.54 -3.38 -4.18
CA VAL A 139 7.53 -4.12 -3.38
C VAL A 139 6.96 -5.41 -2.78
N TRP A 140 5.64 -5.57 -2.67
CA TRP A 140 5.04 -6.72 -1.97
C TRP A 140 5.45 -8.08 -2.53
N VAL A 141 5.64 -8.21 -3.86
CA VAL A 141 6.07 -9.48 -4.45
C VAL A 141 7.44 -9.88 -3.90
N ARG A 142 8.39 -8.94 -3.87
CA ARG A 142 9.76 -9.23 -3.42
C ARG A 142 9.88 -9.28 -1.91
N ALA A 143 9.21 -8.39 -1.20
CA ALA A 143 9.38 -8.22 0.25
C ALA A 143 8.43 -9.07 1.08
N ASP A 144 7.30 -9.53 0.51
CA ASP A 144 6.28 -10.30 1.24
C ASP A 144 6.00 -11.67 0.60
N LEU A 145 5.75 -11.73 -0.71
CA LEU A 145 5.37 -12.98 -1.38
C LEU A 145 6.55 -13.97 -1.48
N LEU A 146 7.69 -13.55 -2.03
CA LEU A 146 8.88 -14.41 -2.18
C LEU A 146 9.37 -14.99 -0.84
N PRO A 147 9.54 -14.18 0.23
CA PRO A 147 9.83 -14.68 1.57
C PRO A 147 8.80 -15.69 2.09
N GLY A 148 7.51 -15.47 1.81
CA GLY A 148 6.43 -16.38 2.18
C GLY A 148 6.56 -17.73 1.47
N MET A 149 6.75 -17.72 0.15
CA MET A 149 6.94 -18.93 -0.65
C MET A 149 8.17 -19.72 -0.21
N LEU A 150 9.30 -19.04 0.05
CA LEU A 150 10.52 -19.67 0.54
C LEU A 150 10.30 -20.40 1.87
N LYS A 151 9.55 -19.82 2.80
CA LYS A 151 9.21 -20.48 4.07
C LYS A 151 8.38 -21.74 3.86
N VAL A 152 7.41 -21.71 2.95
CA VAL A 152 6.58 -22.88 2.65
C VAL A 152 7.43 -24.00 2.06
N ILE A 153 8.30 -23.69 1.09
CA ILE A 153 9.20 -24.68 0.48
C ILE A 153 10.12 -25.29 1.54
N LEU A 154 10.75 -24.47 2.40
CA LEU A 154 11.63 -24.97 3.45
C LEU A 154 10.89 -25.82 4.48
N ALA A 155 9.66 -25.45 4.84
CA ALA A 155 8.83 -26.25 5.75
C ALA A 155 8.47 -27.62 5.14
N LEU A 156 8.18 -27.69 3.84
CA LEU A 156 7.91 -28.95 3.13
C LEU A 156 9.17 -29.83 3.06
N CYS A 157 10.32 -29.26 2.71
CA CYS A 157 11.61 -29.98 2.72
C CYS A 157 11.93 -30.51 4.11
N PHE A 158 11.71 -29.70 5.14
CA PHE A 158 11.93 -30.08 6.53
C PHE A 158 11.01 -31.23 6.97
N GLY A 159 9.71 -31.13 6.67
CA GLY A 159 8.74 -32.20 6.93
C GLY A 159 9.09 -33.51 6.21
N TYR A 160 9.54 -33.43 4.95
CA TYR A 160 10.01 -34.61 4.21
C TYR A 160 11.24 -35.28 4.87
N LEU A 161 12.21 -34.48 5.32
CA LEU A 161 13.38 -34.99 6.01
C LEU A 161 13.02 -35.64 7.35
N LEU A 162 12.11 -35.02 8.12
CA LEU A 162 11.58 -35.62 9.36
C LEU A 162 10.90 -36.97 9.09
N TYR A 163 10.11 -37.07 8.03
CA TYR A 163 9.47 -38.33 7.64
C TYR A 163 10.48 -39.42 7.28
N LYS A 164 11.59 -39.07 6.64
CA LYS A 164 12.59 -40.03 6.15
C LYS A 164 13.61 -40.48 7.20
N THR A 165 13.83 -39.72 8.27
CA THR A 165 14.95 -39.96 9.21
C THR A 165 14.51 -40.32 10.61
N LYS A 166 15.30 -41.14 11.31
CA LYS A 166 15.10 -41.49 12.72
C LYS A 166 15.72 -40.48 13.70
N ALA A 167 16.47 -39.49 13.20
CA ALA A 167 17.18 -38.49 14.01
C ALA A 167 16.30 -37.25 14.29
N TYR A 168 15.14 -37.48 14.89
CA TYR A 168 14.06 -36.49 15.03
C TYR A 168 14.49 -35.22 15.80
N ILE A 169 15.12 -35.38 16.97
CA ILE A 169 15.57 -34.27 17.83
C ILE A 169 16.58 -33.38 17.11
N THR A 170 17.61 -33.99 16.51
CA THR A 170 18.68 -33.26 15.82
C THR A 170 18.12 -32.48 14.64
N LEU A 171 17.16 -33.05 13.92
CA LEU A 171 16.51 -32.37 12.82
C LEU A 171 15.64 -31.20 13.31
N LEU A 172 14.85 -31.39 14.38
CA LEU A 172 14.07 -30.32 15.02
C LEU A 172 14.93 -29.13 15.46
N LEU A 173 16.08 -29.40 16.09
CA LEU A 173 17.05 -28.37 16.48
C LEU A 173 17.54 -27.56 15.27
N ILE A 174 17.94 -28.25 14.19
CA ILE A 174 18.42 -27.61 12.96
C ILE A 174 17.30 -26.79 12.29
N GLY A 175 16.09 -27.36 12.20
CA GLY A 175 14.93 -26.68 11.61
C GLY A 175 14.55 -25.42 12.37
N TYR A 176 14.57 -25.46 13.70
CA TYR A 176 14.26 -24.32 14.55
C TYR A 176 15.30 -23.20 14.42
N ILE A 177 16.59 -23.52 14.57
CA ILE A 177 17.69 -22.55 14.40
C ILE A 177 17.65 -21.95 12.99
N GLY A 178 17.49 -22.80 11.97
CA GLY A 178 17.34 -22.38 10.59
C GLY A 178 16.15 -21.44 10.38
N SER A 179 15.02 -21.69 11.05
CA SER A 179 13.84 -20.82 10.98
C SER A 179 14.08 -19.44 11.59
N ILE A 180 14.83 -19.33 12.69
CA ILE A 180 15.17 -18.05 13.33
C ILE A 180 16.09 -17.25 12.43
N VAL A 181 17.15 -17.89 11.94
CA VAL A 181 18.13 -17.26 11.04
C VAL A 181 17.42 -16.78 9.77
N LEU A 182 16.59 -17.63 9.16
CA LEU A 182 15.78 -17.28 7.99
C LEU A 182 14.82 -16.13 8.28
N ASN A 183 14.07 -16.17 9.39
CA ASN A 183 13.14 -15.10 9.74
C ASN A 183 13.86 -13.77 9.96
N THR A 184 15.04 -13.80 10.58
CA THR A 184 15.86 -12.61 10.82
C THR A 184 16.41 -12.07 9.50
N ALA A 185 16.98 -12.93 8.65
CA ALA A 185 17.46 -12.55 7.32
C ALA A 185 16.36 -11.97 6.44
N LEU A 186 15.16 -12.56 6.45
CA LEU A 186 14.01 -12.06 5.69
C LEU A 186 13.47 -10.73 6.23
N ARG A 187 13.52 -10.51 7.55
CA ARG A 187 13.18 -9.19 8.15
C ARG A 187 14.18 -8.13 7.72
N ILE A 188 15.47 -8.42 7.78
CA ILE A 188 16.53 -7.52 7.33
C ILE A 188 16.38 -7.23 5.84
N TYR A 189 16.16 -8.26 5.02
CA TYR A 189 15.93 -8.11 3.58
C TYR A 189 14.71 -7.25 3.28
N ARG A 190 13.59 -7.46 3.99
CA ARG A 190 12.39 -6.63 3.86
C ARG A 190 12.66 -5.18 4.24
N ALA A 191 13.31 -4.95 5.37
CA ALA A 191 13.70 -3.61 5.81
C ALA A 191 14.62 -2.94 4.77
N TYR A 192 15.59 -3.68 4.23
CA TYR A 192 16.50 -3.19 3.19
C TYR A 192 15.81 -2.90 1.86
N SER A 193 14.91 -3.79 1.41
CA SER A 193 14.15 -3.61 0.17
C SER A 193 13.21 -2.42 0.25
N LEU A 194 12.62 -2.17 1.43
CA LEU A 194 11.83 -0.96 1.68
C LEU A 194 12.77 0.25 1.75
N TRP A 195 13.88 0.17 2.49
CA TRP A 195 14.89 1.23 2.62
C TRP A 195 15.43 1.73 1.28
N LYS A 196 15.75 0.83 0.34
CA LYS A 196 16.26 1.18 -0.99
C LYS A 196 15.28 2.04 -1.79
N GLU A 197 13.99 1.87 -1.54
CA GLU A 197 12.90 2.57 -2.21
C GLU A 197 12.54 3.89 -1.47
N PHE A 198 12.86 4.05 -0.18
CA PHE A 198 12.45 5.15 0.70
C PHE A 198 13.40 6.36 0.81
N LYS A 199 14.34 6.61 -0.11
CA LYS A 199 15.28 7.75 0.02
C LYS A 199 14.57 9.13 0.12
N GLN A 200 14.33 9.60 1.34
CA GLN A 200 14.70 10.89 1.95
C GLN A 200 14.80 10.67 3.48
N GLU A 201 16.04 10.50 3.94
CA GLU A 201 16.54 10.43 5.33
C GLU A 201 16.27 9.21 6.24
N PRO A 202 17.24 8.85 7.11
CA PRO A 202 17.31 7.55 7.75
C PRO A 202 16.74 7.57 9.17
N VAL A 203 15.77 6.71 9.44
CA VAL A 203 15.58 6.17 10.79
C VAL A 203 15.53 4.66 10.68
N LEU A 204 16.69 4.01 10.76
CA LEU A 204 16.73 2.62 11.18
C LEU A 204 16.09 2.59 12.57
N PRO A 205 15.05 1.78 12.84
CA PRO A 205 14.62 1.57 14.21
C PRO A 205 15.77 0.89 14.95
N SER A 206 16.47 1.66 15.78
CA SER A 206 17.50 1.22 16.73
C SER A 206 16.99 0.14 17.69
N ASN A 207 15.68 -0.08 17.71
CA ASN A 207 14.96 -0.94 18.64
C ASN A 207 14.71 -2.35 18.10
N LEU A 208 15.34 -2.76 17.00
CA LEU A 208 15.35 -4.17 16.57
C LEU A 208 16.30 -4.99 17.45
N ASN A 209 16.17 -4.83 18.76
CA ASN A 209 16.89 -5.56 19.78
C ASN A 209 16.20 -6.92 19.93
N VAL A 210 16.44 -7.81 18.96
CA VAL A 210 16.07 -9.22 19.10
C VAL A 210 16.90 -9.72 20.27
N ASN A 211 16.28 -9.88 21.44
CA ASN A 211 16.92 -10.42 22.63
C ASN A 211 17.20 -11.91 22.39
N LEU A 212 18.29 -12.16 21.67
CA LEU A 212 18.74 -13.47 21.23
C LEU A 212 18.88 -14.41 22.43
N SER A 213 19.33 -13.89 23.58
CA SER A 213 19.41 -14.59 24.85
C SER A 213 18.05 -15.08 25.36
N ALA A 214 17.01 -14.25 25.36
CA ALA A 214 15.68 -14.67 25.78
C ALA A 214 15.12 -15.78 24.86
N LEU A 215 15.42 -15.70 23.55
CA LEU A 215 15.01 -16.69 22.57
C LEU A 215 15.74 -18.03 22.80
N ILE A 216 17.05 -18.00 23.01
CA ILE A 216 17.88 -19.18 23.31
C ILE A 216 17.46 -19.83 24.64
N VAL A 217 17.15 -19.05 25.68
CA VAL A 217 16.67 -19.56 26.97
C VAL A 217 15.29 -20.20 26.85
N SER A 218 14.35 -19.57 26.15
CA SER A 218 13.03 -20.16 25.89
C SER A 218 13.13 -21.48 25.10
N PHE A 219 14.12 -21.58 24.21
CA PHE A 219 14.41 -22.78 23.43
C PHE A 219 15.00 -23.91 24.29
N LEU A 220 16.01 -23.63 25.12
CA LEU A 220 16.56 -24.62 26.05
C LEU A 220 15.47 -25.18 26.95
N LEU A 221 14.55 -24.34 27.41
CA LEU A 221 13.43 -24.77 28.25
C LEU A 221 12.46 -25.71 27.50
N VAL A 222 12.08 -25.37 26.26
CA VAL A 222 11.18 -26.20 25.43
C VAL A 222 11.86 -27.50 24.98
N SER A 223 13.15 -27.47 24.64
CA SER A 223 13.91 -28.67 24.28
C SER A 223 14.12 -29.60 25.47
N MET A 224 14.37 -29.07 26.67
CA MET A 224 14.44 -29.88 27.88
C MET A 224 13.09 -30.50 28.26
N LEU A 225 11.99 -29.74 28.16
CA LEU A 225 10.63 -30.27 28.36
C LEU A 225 10.28 -31.35 27.33
N SER A 226 10.71 -31.18 26.08
CA SER A 226 10.50 -32.15 25.00
C SER A 226 11.35 -33.42 25.19
N TYR A 227 12.58 -33.29 25.71
CA TYR A 227 13.46 -34.41 26.06
C TYR A 227 12.91 -35.24 27.22
N ILE A 228 12.33 -34.58 28.24
CA ILE A 228 11.63 -35.26 29.34
C ILE A 228 10.37 -35.99 28.84
N SER A 229 9.69 -35.44 27.83
CA SER A 229 8.50 -36.03 27.20
C SER A 229 8.81 -37.17 26.23
N GLU A 230 10.05 -37.35 25.79
CA GLU A 230 10.46 -38.38 24.83
C GLU A 230 10.41 -39.81 25.41
N LEU A 231 10.16 -39.94 26.72
CA LEU A 231 9.83 -41.21 27.37
C LEU A 231 8.43 -41.75 27.01
N SER A 232 7.51 -40.97 26.40
CA SER A 232 6.18 -41.45 25.98
C SER A 232 5.93 -41.26 24.48
N THR A 233 6.16 -42.30 23.69
CA THR A 233 6.41 -42.24 22.24
C THR A 233 5.21 -42.02 21.30
N VAL A 234 4.04 -41.57 21.77
CA VAL A 234 2.85 -41.35 20.88
C VAL A 234 2.23 -39.96 21.02
N GLU A 235 2.39 -39.29 22.17
CA GLU A 235 1.79 -37.98 22.43
C GLU A 235 2.59 -36.83 21.77
N LEU A 236 3.83 -37.10 21.35
CA LEU A 236 4.76 -36.11 20.82
C LEU A 236 4.41 -35.62 19.40
N LEU A 237 3.81 -36.45 18.55
CA LEU A 237 3.36 -36.02 17.21
C LEU A 237 2.19 -35.04 17.34
N TYR A 238 1.25 -35.31 18.26
CA TYR A 238 0.16 -34.40 18.57
C TYR A 238 0.66 -33.12 19.23
N CYS A 239 1.62 -33.22 20.15
CA CYS A 239 2.23 -32.04 20.77
C CYS A 239 3.02 -31.20 19.77
N ALA A 240 3.80 -31.80 18.86
CA ALA A 240 4.57 -31.07 17.85
C ALA A 240 3.65 -30.37 16.82
N VAL A 241 2.59 -31.05 16.36
CA VAL A 241 1.58 -30.44 15.48
C VAL A 241 0.80 -29.33 16.22
N ALA A 242 0.45 -29.55 17.49
CA ALA A 242 -0.21 -28.54 18.32
C ALA A 242 0.70 -27.36 18.62
N HIS A 243 2.00 -27.56 18.88
CA HIS A 243 2.95 -26.49 19.17
C HIS A 243 3.27 -25.69 17.90
N PHE A 244 3.43 -26.36 16.76
CA PHE A 244 3.61 -25.68 15.48
C PHE A 244 2.34 -24.92 15.07
N GLY A 245 1.17 -25.51 15.29
CA GLY A 245 -0.13 -24.85 15.12
C GLY A 245 -0.29 -23.64 16.05
N LEU A 246 0.11 -23.75 17.32
CA LEU A 246 0.08 -22.67 18.30
C LEU A 246 1.08 -21.55 17.94
N MET A 247 2.27 -21.88 17.43
CA MET A 247 3.23 -20.89 16.95
C MET A 247 2.70 -20.14 15.72
N LEU A 248 2.02 -20.83 14.79
CA LEU A 248 1.35 -20.20 13.66
C LEU A 248 0.17 -19.33 14.11
N LEU A 249 -0.63 -19.80 15.08
CA LEU A 249 -1.75 -19.07 15.69
C LEU A 249 -1.26 -17.82 16.42
N MET A 250 -0.21 -17.92 17.23
CA MET A 250 0.38 -16.79 17.97
C MET A 250 1.03 -15.78 17.02
N SER A 251 1.68 -16.25 15.95
CA SER A 251 2.18 -15.39 14.86
C SER A 251 1.03 -14.66 14.14
N TRP A 252 -0.13 -15.31 13.98
CA TRP A 252 -1.32 -14.73 13.37
C TRP A 252 -2.03 -13.74 14.31
N ILE A 253 -2.20 -14.06 15.59
CA ILE A 253 -2.73 -13.19 16.64
C ILE A 253 -1.83 -11.96 16.82
N TYR A 254 -0.51 -12.12 16.82
CA TYR A 254 0.43 -11.01 16.86
C TYR A 254 0.26 -10.07 15.65
N ARG A 255 0.05 -10.62 14.44
CA ARG A 255 -0.25 -9.81 13.25
C ARG A 255 -1.60 -9.08 13.36
N LEU A 256 -2.60 -9.68 14.00
CA LEU A 256 -3.89 -9.03 14.26
C LEU A 256 -3.79 -7.95 15.35
N GLY A 257 -3.04 -8.18 16.43
CA GLY A 257 -2.79 -7.21 17.49
C GLY A 257 -2.01 -5.99 16.99
N VAL A 258 -0.97 -6.22 16.17
CA VAL A 258 -0.23 -5.15 15.50
C VAL A 258 -1.12 -4.38 14.51
N ARG A 259 -2.04 -5.05 13.81
CA ARG A 259 -3.05 -4.34 13.00
C ARG A 259 -3.99 -3.47 13.83
N LYS A 260 -4.38 -3.90 15.04
CA LYS A 260 -5.29 -3.15 15.92
C LYS A 260 -4.62 -1.92 16.54
N ILE A 261 -3.33 -2.01 16.88
CA ILE A 261 -2.55 -0.88 17.41
C ILE A 261 -2.26 0.16 16.31
N VAL A 262 -2.04 -0.28 15.07
CA VAL A 262 -1.83 0.62 13.92
C VAL A 262 -3.13 1.25 13.43
N LEU A 263 -4.30 0.64 13.65
CA LEU A 263 -5.61 1.16 13.21
C LEU A 263 -6.36 1.97 14.29
N ASN A 264 -5.99 1.85 15.56
CA ASN A 264 -6.60 2.62 16.67
C ASN A 264 -5.68 3.70 17.24
N GLY A 265 -4.48 3.87 16.67
CA GLY A 265 -3.51 4.91 17.03
C GLY A 265 -3.53 6.13 16.10
N SER A 266 -4.62 6.30 15.33
CA SER A 266 -4.93 7.47 14.50
C SER A 266 -6.28 8.03 14.91
#